data_AF-A0AAQ3P163-F1
#
_entry.id   AF-A0AAQ3P163-F1
#
_cell.length_a   1.000
_cell.length_b   1.000
_cell.length_c   1.000
_cell.angle_alpha   90.00
_cell.angle_beta   90.00
_cell.angle_gamma   90.00
#
_symmetry.space_group_name_H-M   'P 1'
#
loop_
_entity.id
_entity.type
_entity.pdbx_description
1 polymer ?
#
loop_
_entity_poly.entity_id
_entity_poly.type
_entity_poly.pdbx_seq_one_letter_code
_entity_poly.pdbx_strand_id
1 'polypeptide(L)'
;MVHVSSLISFVAQNNYFTGEIPSFDFSNLEEFNVSNNNLHGPVLDVGGKFHADSFSGNPNLCGEPISNACPPPPSHLPSPPPHERKKSRSVMICPFIQVIQSLV
;
A
#
# COMPACT_ATOMS: atom_id res chain seq x y z
N MET A 1 -8.72 10.48 -14.32
CA MET A 1 -8.80 9.00 -14.28
C MET A 1 -7.77 8.47 -15.25
N VAL A 2 -6.62 7.99 -14.76
CA VAL A 2 -5.57 7.45 -15.63
C VAL A 2 -5.98 6.03 -15.99
N HIS A 3 -6.42 5.86 -17.24
CA HIS A 3 -6.78 4.58 -17.81
C HIS A 3 -5.47 3.98 -18.35
N VAL A 4 -4.77 3.19 -17.53
CA VAL A 4 -3.48 2.58 -17.89
C VAL A 4 -3.71 1.32 -18.74
N SER A 5 -4.53 1.42 -19.78
CA SER A 5 -5.00 0.27 -20.57
C SER A 5 -3.98 -0.29 -21.55
N SER A 6 -2.73 0.20 -21.48
CA SER A 6 -1.60 -0.27 -22.28
C SER A 6 -0.42 -0.73 -21.43
N LEU A 7 -0.56 -0.79 -20.10
CA LEU A 7 0.53 -1.24 -19.24
C LEU A 7 0.60 -2.76 -19.27
N ILE A 8 1.68 -3.28 -19.86
CA ILE A 8 1.94 -4.71 -20.00
C ILE A 8 2.94 -5.19 -18.93
N SER A 9 3.89 -4.34 -18.53
CA SER A 9 4.88 -4.66 -17.52
C SER A 9 5.03 -3.54 -16.50
N PHE A 10 5.12 -3.90 -15.22
CA PHE A 10 5.42 -3.01 -14.11
C PHE A 10 6.44 -3.65 -13.17
N VAL A 11 7.68 -3.16 -13.24
CA VAL A 11 8.84 -3.74 -12.55
C VAL A 11 9.46 -2.63 -11.71
N ALA A 12 9.32 -2.76 -10.40
CA ALA A 12 9.60 -1.73 -9.39
C ALA A 12 10.26 -2.30 -8.12
N GLN A 13 10.96 -3.42 -8.25
CA GLN A 13 11.67 -4.07 -7.16
C GLN A 13 12.86 -3.25 -6.64
N ASN A 14 13.30 -3.56 -5.41
CA ASN A 14 14.51 -2.99 -4.79
C ASN A 14 14.48 -1.47 -4.68
N ASN A 15 13.32 -0.94 -4.29
CA ASN A 15 13.12 0.48 -4.05
C ASN A 15 12.70 0.70 -2.58
N TYR A 16 12.44 1.94 -2.22
CA TYR A 16 11.95 2.32 -0.89
C TYR A 16 10.48 2.78 -0.95
N PHE A 17 9.69 2.22 -1.87
CA PHE A 17 8.28 2.58 -1.99
C PHE A 17 7.51 2.20 -0.73
N THR A 18 6.60 3.07 -0.33
CA THR A 18 5.75 2.92 0.85
C THR A 18 4.30 3.15 0.45
N GLY A 19 3.37 2.81 1.34
CA GLY A 19 1.95 2.89 1.07
C GLY A 19 1.34 1.54 0.66
N GLU A 20 0.08 1.60 0.27
CA GLU A 20 -0.69 0.44 -0.16
C GLU A 20 -0.60 0.23 -1.67
N ILE A 21 -0.72 -1.02 -2.10
CA ILE A 21 -0.89 -1.34 -3.52
C ILE A 21 -2.32 -0.90 -3.90
N PRO A 22 -2.49 0.09 -4.80
CA PRO A 22 -3.81 0.56 -5.16
C PRO A 22 -4.63 -0.58 -5.80
N SER A 23 -5.95 -0.52 -5.67
CA SER A 23 -6.81 -1.42 -6.45
C SER A 23 -6.81 -0.95 -7.90
N PHE A 24 -6.19 -1.73 -8.79
CA PHE A 24 -6.21 -1.50 -10.22
C PHE A 24 -6.48 -2.80 -10.98
N ASP A 25 -6.90 -2.64 -12.24
CA ASP A 25 -7.15 -3.78 -13.11
C ASP A 25 -5.81 -4.33 -13.63
N PHE A 26 -5.42 -5.48 -13.11
CA PHE A 26 -4.22 -6.21 -13.52
C PHE A 26 -4.41 -7.02 -14.81
N SER A 27 -5.59 -6.99 -15.45
CA SER A 27 -5.93 -7.88 -16.57
C SER A 27 -4.96 -7.76 -17.76
N ASN A 28 -4.42 -6.57 -18.02
CA ASN A 28 -3.49 -6.33 -19.13
C ASN A 28 -2.01 -6.52 -18.79
N LEU A 29 -1.66 -6.62 -17.50
CA LEU A 29 -0.27 -6.77 -17.05
C LEU A 29 0.19 -8.23 -17.21
N GLU A 30 1.22 -8.45 -18.01
CA GLU A 30 1.91 -9.74 -18.12
C GLU A 30 3.02 -9.88 -17.08
N GLU A 31 3.61 -8.77 -16.64
CA GLU A 31 4.71 -8.75 -15.69
C GLU A 31 4.47 -7.74 -14.56
N PHE A 32 4.64 -8.20 -13.31
CA PHE A 32 4.54 -7.36 -12.13
C PHE A 32 5.57 -7.79 -11.10
N ASN A 33 6.38 -6.85 -10.61
CA ASN A 33 7.33 -7.10 -9.52
C ASN A 33 7.51 -5.85 -8.66
N VAL A 34 7.18 -5.96 -7.37
CA VAL A 34 7.36 -4.90 -6.37
C VAL A 34 8.16 -5.40 -5.17
N SER A 35 8.94 -6.46 -5.37
CA SER A 35 9.70 -7.10 -4.29
C SER A 35 10.72 -6.15 -3.67
N ASN A 36 11.07 -6.39 -2.42
CA ASN A 36 12.07 -5.61 -1.68
C ASN A 36 11.76 -4.11 -1.66
N ASN A 37 10.56 -3.77 -1.18
CA ASN A 37 10.11 -2.42 -0.90
C ASN A 37 9.59 -2.33 0.56
N ASN A 38 8.99 -1.19 0.92
CA ASN A 38 8.38 -0.93 2.21
C ASN A 38 6.85 -0.80 2.10
N LEU A 39 6.23 -1.55 1.17
CA LEU A 39 4.78 -1.55 0.97
C LEU A 39 4.05 -2.23 2.12
N HIS A 40 2.79 -1.86 2.33
CA HIS A 40 1.95 -2.39 3.40
C HIS A 40 0.50 -2.60 2.96
N GLY A 41 -0.26 -3.35 3.76
CA GLY A 41 -1.68 -3.59 3.52
C GLY A 41 -1.97 -4.84 2.69
N PRO A 42 -3.23 -5.00 2.21
CA PRO A 42 -3.65 -6.18 1.49
C PRO A 42 -3.08 -6.22 0.07
N VAL A 43 -2.63 -7.40 -0.36
CA VAL A 43 -2.35 -7.71 -1.76
C VAL A 43 -3.67 -8.01 -2.46
N LEU A 44 -3.91 -7.35 -3.58
CA LEU A 44 -5.15 -7.42 -4.35
C LEU A 44 -4.97 -8.21 -5.66
N ASP A 45 -4.19 -9.29 -5.64
CA ASP A 45 -4.09 -10.20 -6.79
C ASP A 45 -5.29 -11.16 -6.79
N VAL A 46 -6.41 -10.70 -7.34
CA VAL A 46 -7.70 -11.38 -7.31
C VAL A 46 -7.70 -12.71 -8.10
N GLY A 47 -6.64 -13.03 -8.83
CA GLY A 47 -6.58 -14.22 -9.70
C GLY A 47 -5.32 -15.07 -9.57
N GLY A 48 -4.41 -14.77 -8.63
CA GLY A 48 -3.11 -15.43 -8.53
C GLY A 48 -2.29 -15.29 -9.81
N LYS A 49 -2.43 -14.15 -10.50
CA LYS A 49 -1.79 -13.89 -11.78
C LYS A 49 -0.28 -13.69 -11.63
N PHE A 50 0.16 -13.21 -10.46
CA PHE A 50 1.56 -12.96 -10.15
C PHE A 50 2.05 -13.89 -9.05
N HIS A 51 3.32 -14.30 -9.17
CA HIS A 51 3.96 -15.15 -8.17
C HIS A 51 4.14 -14.40 -6.85
N ALA A 52 4.07 -15.11 -5.72
CA ALA A 52 4.33 -14.56 -4.39
C ALA A 52 5.69 -13.86 -4.29
N ASP A 53 6.68 -14.31 -5.07
CA ASP A 53 8.02 -13.71 -5.13
C ASP A 53 7.98 -12.24 -5.58
N SER A 54 7.01 -11.85 -6.42
CA SER A 54 6.80 -10.46 -6.86
C SER A 54 6.44 -9.51 -5.71
N PHE A 55 6.01 -10.04 -4.57
CA PHE A 55 5.64 -9.28 -3.37
C PHE A 55 6.62 -9.48 -2.20
N SER A 56 7.61 -10.37 -2.36
CA SER A 56 8.58 -10.72 -1.32
C SER A 56 9.38 -9.50 -0.84
N GLY A 57 9.94 -9.57 0.38
CA GLY A 57 10.73 -8.47 0.93
C GLY A 57 9.92 -7.23 1.35
N ASN A 58 8.59 -7.30 1.34
CA ASN A 58 7.70 -6.28 1.89
C ASN A 58 7.05 -6.82 3.20
N PRO A 59 7.59 -6.50 4.38
CA PRO A 59 7.22 -7.17 5.64
C PRO A 59 5.79 -6.89 6.12
N ASN A 60 5.18 -5.80 5.64
CA ASN A 60 3.85 -5.35 6.09
C ASN A 60 2.74 -5.67 5.08
N LEU A 61 3.02 -6.43 4.02
CA LEU A 61 2.00 -6.94 3.11
C LEU A 61 1.32 -8.19 3.70
N CYS A 62 0.03 -8.34 3.39
CA CYS A 62 -0.77 -9.50 3.75
C CYS A 62 -1.76 -9.86 2.63
N GLY A 63 -2.36 -11.05 2.63
CA GLY A 63 -3.35 -11.50 1.64
C GLY A 63 -2.75 -12.36 0.52
N GLU A 64 -3.59 -13.06 -0.24
CA GLU A 64 -3.09 -13.86 -1.37
C GLU A 64 -2.43 -12.98 -2.44
N PRO A 65 -1.30 -13.41 -3.04
CA PRO A 65 -0.74 -14.76 -3.03
C PRO A 65 0.32 -15.03 -1.94
N ILE A 66 0.52 -14.11 -0.99
CA ILE A 66 1.48 -14.30 0.11
C ILE A 66 0.80 -14.98 1.32
N SER A 67 1.50 -15.88 2.01
CA SER A 67 0.94 -16.68 3.10
C SER A 67 0.57 -15.90 4.38
N ASN A 68 0.81 -14.58 4.40
CA ASN A 68 0.52 -13.72 5.54
C ASN A 68 -0.96 -13.35 5.55
N ALA A 69 -1.74 -13.85 6.51
CA ALA A 69 -3.15 -13.48 6.63
C ALA A 69 -3.31 -12.00 7.01
N CYS A 70 -4.23 -11.29 6.35
CA CYS A 70 -4.57 -9.93 6.75
C CYS A 70 -5.35 -9.91 8.07
N PRO A 71 -5.16 -8.87 8.91
CA PRO A 71 -6.01 -8.65 10.06
C PRO A 71 -7.48 -8.56 9.61
N PRO A 72 -8.41 -9.14 10.37
CA PRO A 72 -9.82 -8.99 10.06
C PRO A 72 -10.18 -7.49 10.08
N PRO A 73 -11.04 -7.02 9.16
CA PRO A 73 -11.58 -5.68 9.25
C PRO A 73 -12.23 -5.50 10.63
N PRO A 74 -12.13 -4.32 11.26
CA PRO A 74 -12.66 -4.10 12.60
C PRO A 74 -14.16 -4.36 12.60
N SER A 75 -14.53 -5.56 13.03
CA SER A 75 -15.90 -6.03 13.16
C SER A 75 -16.45 -5.40 14.43
N HIS A 76 -17.46 -4.54 14.27
CA HIS A 76 -18.31 -4.00 15.33
C HIS A 76 -17.62 -3.91 16.70
N LEU A 77 -16.76 -2.89 16.88
CA LEU A 77 -16.44 -2.45 18.22
C LEU A 77 -17.78 -2.16 18.93
N PRO A 78 -18.10 -2.77 20.09
CA PRO A 78 -19.16 -2.25 20.92
C PRO A 78 -18.82 -0.78 21.17
N SER A 79 -19.80 0.11 20.93
CA SER A 79 -19.60 1.55 21.04
C SER A 79 -18.86 1.86 22.35
N PRO A 80 -17.70 2.54 22.31
CA PRO A 80 -16.99 2.87 23.53
C PRO A 80 -17.91 3.71 24.43
N PRO A 81 -17.90 3.49 25.76
CA PRO A 81 -18.65 4.34 26.69
C PRO A 81 -18.22 5.80 26.49
N PRO A 82 -19.13 6.78 26.69
CA PRO A 82 -18.83 8.17 26.41
C PRO A 82 -17.75 8.65 27.38
N HIS A 83 -16.50 8.72 26.91
CA HIS A 83 -15.40 9.29 27.67
C HIS A 83 -14.51 10.19 26.80
N GLU A 84 -14.67 11.48 27.09
CA GLU A 84 -13.68 12.55 27.15
C GLU A 84 -12.64 12.65 26.00
N ARG A 85 -12.85 13.69 25.19
CA ARG A 85 -11.94 14.17 24.14
C ARG A 85 -10.55 14.47 24.71
N LYS A 86 -9.58 13.58 24.52
CA LYS A 86 -8.17 14.00 24.55
C LYS A 86 -7.83 14.67 23.22
N LYS A 87 -7.77 16.00 23.25
CA LYS A 87 -7.35 16.85 22.12
C LYS A 87 -5.89 16.57 21.79
N SER A 88 -5.64 15.60 20.92
CA SER A 88 -4.34 15.46 20.28
C SER A 88 -4.15 16.66 19.35
N ARG A 89 -3.15 17.49 19.64
CA ARG A 89 -2.77 18.61 18.77
C ARG A 89 -2.18 18.01 17.50
N SER A 90 -3.00 17.90 16.45
CA SER A 90 -2.53 17.59 15.11
C SER A 90 -1.71 18.77 14.61
N VAL A 91 -0.39 18.64 14.63
CA VAL A 91 0.50 19.57 13.92
C VAL A 91 0.36 19.24 12.44
N MET A 92 -0.45 20.01 11.73
CA MET A 92 -0.55 19.96 10.27
C MET A 92 0.71 20.62 9.71
N ILE A 93 1.74 19.83 9.44
CA ILE A 93 2.90 20.33 8.69
C ILE A 93 2.46 20.46 7.24
N CYS A 94 2.33 21.70 6.77
CA CYS A 94 1.97 22.04 5.40
C CYS A 94 3.07 21.53 4.45
N PRO A 95 2.76 20.77 3.38
CA PRO A 95 3.76 20.20 2.47
C PRO A 95 4.55 21.24 1.66
N PHE A 96 4.20 22.52 1.76
CA PHE A 96 4.87 23.60 1.03
C PHE A 96 6.22 24.05 1.63
N ILE A 97 6.58 23.66 2.86
CA ILE A 97 7.82 24.13 3.51
C ILE A 97 9.04 23.25 3.15
N GLN A 98 8.85 22.01 2.67
CA GLN A 98 9.99 21.12 2.32
C GLN A 98 10.69 21.48 0.99
N VAL A 99 10.17 22.45 0.21
CA VAL A 99 10.73 22.79 -1.10
C VAL A 99 11.81 23.88 -1.03
N ILE A 100 11.98 24.59 0.11
CA ILE A 100 12.90 25.73 0.19
C ILE A 100 14.32 25.35 0.67
N GLN A 101 14.58 24.12 1.13
CA GLN A 101 15.92 23.73 1.62
C GLN A 101 16.84 23.03 0.61
N SER A 102 16.54 23.06 -0.70
CA SER A 102 17.44 22.48 -1.72
C SER A 102 17.99 23.47 -2.75
N LEU A 103 17.88 24.78 -2.50
CA LEU A 103 18.51 25.82 -3.31
C LEU A 103 19.12 26.92 -2.42
N VAL A 104 20.17 26.54 -1.67
CA VAL A 104 21.28 27.43 -1.31
C VAL A 104 22.56 26.61 -1.29
#